data_AF-A0A7S1RGD0-F1
#
_entry.id   AF-A0A7S1RGD0-F1
#
_cell.length_a   1.000
_cell.length_b   1.000
_cell.length_c   1.000
_cell.angle_alpha   90.00
_cell.angle_beta   90.00
_cell.angle_gamma   90.00
#
_symmetry.space_group_name_H-M   'P 1'
#
loop_
_entity.id
_entity.type
_entity.pdbx_description
1 polymer ?
#
loop_
_entity_poly.entity_id
_entity_poly.type
_entity_poly.pdbx_seq_one_letter_code
_entity_poly.pdbx_strand_id
1 'polypeptide(L)'
;RGPLAAVVALVFCFPPLNSWPMWLLGVLLALMGFLLTYPDLRAPLLELLEPIMPIRNDAGMRQMAPAREGLRGLSRGLALLCSLVIAWDVGAHSRSQIQPSADWNSGSESYANDLPDSFPEDRGYYGDIPPEDLYPDKWSAESRLMLRWQASVEFPGEARALELAAQALSLSTEKLARELLMPDQRIMMFKFTGPLQHGLEHKSVHDIWEEFLKSPTGELGSLVDAEFAPYLDAGLCLSLPAKMPEALVKMAASDGGEQGEAEHPQLNHIKFILSSVKDDERRLAYAEACWSWRKTHFPDDDPFASGGYDGPVYDGGDVEARLQGEEARQQLDSGAADSQEPLTGAADSQEAEPAPAGPANPAGEGPASSTEAPQG
;
A
#
# COMPACT_ATOMS: atom_id res chain seq x y z
N ARG A 1 -9.89 -6.30 -30.73
CA ARG A 1 -9.36 -7.36 -29.82
C ARG A 1 -8.17 -6.89 -28.99
N GLY A 2 -7.25 -6.06 -29.51
CA GLY A 2 -6.11 -5.51 -28.74
C GLY A 2 -6.41 -4.67 -27.48
N PRO A 3 -7.43 -3.78 -27.44
CA PRO A 3 -7.55 -2.85 -26.30
C PRO A 3 -8.07 -3.50 -25.01
N LEU A 4 -8.95 -4.50 -25.11
CA LEU A 4 -9.46 -5.24 -23.94
C LEU A 4 -8.38 -6.06 -23.24
N ALA A 5 -7.48 -6.68 -24.01
CA ALA A 5 -6.36 -7.43 -23.44
C ALA A 5 -5.36 -6.52 -22.69
N ALA A 6 -5.15 -5.29 -23.17
CA ALA A 6 -4.28 -4.31 -22.52
C ALA A 6 -4.86 -3.81 -21.19
N VAL A 7 -6.17 -3.55 -21.12
CA VAL A 7 -6.84 -3.12 -19.87
C VAL A 7 -6.82 -4.24 -18.83
N VAL A 8 -7.13 -5.48 -19.22
CA VAL A 8 -7.08 -6.64 -18.30
C VAL A 8 -5.66 -6.89 -17.80
N ALA A 9 -4.64 -6.77 -18.66
CA ALA A 9 -3.24 -6.89 -18.26
C ALA A 9 -2.81 -5.80 -17.27
N LEU A 10 -3.23 -4.54 -17.48
CA LEU A 10 -2.92 -3.44 -16.56
C LEU A 10 -3.53 -3.65 -15.18
N VAL A 11 -4.77 -4.14 -15.10
CA VAL A 11 -5.44 -4.37 -13.81
C VAL A 11 -4.81 -5.52 -13.03
N PHE A 12 -4.41 -6.60 -13.71
CA PHE A 12 -3.76 -7.75 -13.05
C PHE A 12 -2.30 -7.46 -12.67
N CYS A 13 -1.57 -6.67 -13.46
CA CYS A 13 -0.16 -6.38 -13.18
C CYS A 13 0.04 -5.31 -12.10
N PHE A 14 -0.99 -4.53 -11.75
CA PHE A 14 -0.90 -3.47 -10.75
C PHE A 14 -2.02 -3.58 -9.69
N PRO A 15 -1.86 -4.44 -8.68
CA PRO A 15 -2.80 -4.58 -7.57
C PRO A 15 -3.23 -3.27 -6.86
N PRO A 16 -2.35 -2.26 -6.67
CA PRO A 16 -2.78 -1.00 -6.05
C PRO A 16 -3.63 -0.10 -6.98
N LEU A 17 -3.61 -0.35 -8.30
CA LEU A 17 -4.50 0.33 -9.26
C LEU A 17 -5.85 -0.38 -9.43
N ASN A 18 -6.09 -1.47 -8.68
CA ASN A 18 -7.36 -2.19 -8.61
C ASN A 18 -8.42 -1.42 -7.80
N SER A 19 -8.56 -0.13 -8.06
CA SER A 19 -9.58 0.71 -7.47
C SER A 19 -10.83 0.71 -8.36
N TRP A 20 -12.01 0.84 -7.75
CA TRP A 20 -13.29 0.91 -8.46
C TRP A 20 -13.32 1.93 -9.63
N PRO A 21 -12.73 3.13 -9.51
CA PRO A 21 -12.69 4.10 -10.61
C PRO A 21 -11.96 3.60 -11.86
N MET A 22 -10.90 2.80 -11.70
CA MET A 22 -10.14 2.26 -12.83
C MET A 22 -10.93 1.20 -13.60
N TRP A 23 -11.70 0.36 -12.91
CA TRP A 23 -12.64 -0.57 -13.56
C TRP A 23 -13.72 0.17 -14.34
N LEU A 24 -14.29 1.23 -13.75
CA LEU A 24 -15.33 2.03 -14.39
C LEU A 24 -14.81 2.71 -15.67
N LEU A 25 -13.59 3.27 -15.62
CA LEU A 25 -12.90 3.81 -16.79
C LEU A 25 -12.64 2.73 -17.85
N GLY A 26 -12.20 1.54 -17.44
CA GLY A 26 -11.99 0.40 -18.34
C GLY A 26 -13.26 -0.04 -19.07
N VAL A 27 -14.38 -0.14 -18.35
CA VAL A 27 -15.71 -0.45 -18.91
C VAL A 27 -16.16 0.65 -19.86
N LEU A 28 -16.00 1.92 -19.50
CA LEU A 28 -16.34 3.06 -20.35
C LEU A 28 -15.56 3.03 -21.67
N LEU A 29 -14.25 2.79 -21.63
CA LEU A 29 -13.40 2.68 -22.81
C LEU A 29 -13.77 1.48 -23.68
N ALA A 30 -14.08 0.33 -23.07
CA ALA A 30 -14.54 -0.85 -23.79
C ALA A 30 -15.89 -0.61 -24.48
N LEU A 31 -16.82 0.06 -23.80
CA LEU A 31 -18.14 0.41 -24.32
C LEU A 31 -18.02 1.42 -25.47
N MET A 32 -17.20 2.46 -25.33
CA MET A 32 -16.92 3.41 -26.41
C MET A 32 -16.31 2.71 -27.63
N GLY A 33 -15.35 1.81 -27.41
CA GLY A 33 -14.76 0.99 -28.47
C GLY A 33 -15.78 0.07 -29.15
N PHE A 34 -16.73 -0.47 -28.40
CA PHE A 34 -17.84 -1.28 -28.91
C PHE A 34 -18.83 -0.45 -29.73
N LEU A 35 -19.24 0.73 -29.24
CA LEU A 35 -20.13 1.65 -29.98
C LEU A 35 -19.53 2.06 -31.32
N LEU A 36 -18.21 2.26 -31.39
CA LEU A 36 -17.49 2.56 -32.63
C LEU A 36 -17.47 1.42 -33.65
N THR A 37 -17.84 0.18 -33.26
CA THR A 37 -17.99 -0.93 -34.22
C THR A 37 -19.32 -0.88 -34.98
N TYR A 38 -20.33 -0.16 -34.47
CA TYR A 38 -21.61 0.01 -35.15
C TYR A 38 -21.52 1.15 -36.16
N PRO A 39 -21.76 0.88 -37.46
CA PRO A 39 -21.64 1.90 -38.51
C PRO A 39 -22.60 3.07 -38.29
N ASP A 40 -23.79 2.80 -37.74
CA ASP A 40 -24.83 3.80 -37.50
C ASP A 40 -24.48 4.77 -36.37
N LEU A 41 -23.74 4.31 -35.37
CA LEU A 41 -23.27 5.15 -34.25
C LEU A 41 -21.93 5.82 -34.56
N ARG A 42 -21.12 5.21 -35.41
CA ARG A 42 -19.80 5.72 -35.78
C ARG A 42 -19.88 7.04 -36.53
N ALA A 43 -20.85 7.21 -37.43
CA ALA A 43 -21.01 8.44 -38.21
C ALA A 43 -21.25 9.69 -37.33
N PRO A 44 -22.25 9.72 -36.42
CA PRO A 44 -22.47 10.87 -35.54
C PRO A 44 -21.35 11.08 -34.52
N LEU A 45 -20.69 10.02 -34.06
CA LEU A 45 -19.53 10.14 -33.17
C LEU A 45 -18.35 10.83 -33.87
N LEU A 46 -18.09 10.50 -35.14
CA LEU A 46 -17.04 11.13 -35.93
C LEU A 46 -17.38 12.59 -36.27
N GLU A 47 -18.66 12.91 -36.49
CA GLU A 47 -19.14 14.27 -36.69
C GLU A 47 -18.97 15.12 -35.41
N LEU A 48 -19.20 14.53 -34.22
CA LEU A 48 -18.94 15.18 -32.93
C LEU A 48 -17.43 15.39 -32.66
N LEU A 49 -16.57 14.52 -33.19
CA LEU A 49 -15.10 14.59 -33.07
C LEU A 49 -14.45 15.55 -34.09
N GLU A 50 -15.15 15.85 -35.19
CA GLU A 50 -14.69 16.72 -36.27
C GLU A 50 -14.27 18.14 -35.84
N PRO A 51 -14.93 18.84 -34.89
CA PRO A 51 -14.49 20.17 -34.46
C PRO A 51 -13.19 20.14 -33.65
N ILE A 52 -12.86 19.01 -33.02
CA ILE A 52 -11.61 18.83 -32.25
C ILE A 52 -10.49 18.32 -33.15
N MET A 53 -10.83 17.58 -34.20
CA MET A 53 -9.89 17.00 -35.15
C MET A 53 -10.47 17.10 -36.56
N PRO A 54 -10.10 18.13 -37.36
CA PRO A 54 -10.67 18.30 -38.69
C PRO A 54 -10.19 17.17 -39.61
N ILE A 55 -11.03 16.13 -39.75
CA ILE A 55 -10.79 15.01 -40.65
C ILE A 55 -11.16 15.52 -42.04
N ARG A 56 -10.17 15.98 -42.82
CA ARG A 56 -10.38 16.31 -44.24
C ARG A 56 -10.91 15.09 -44.98
N ASN A 57 -12.22 15.05 -45.16
CA ASN A 57 -12.89 14.01 -45.90
C ASN A 57 -12.86 14.40 -47.38
N ASP A 58 -11.79 14.00 -48.07
CA ASP A 58 -11.66 14.17 -49.52
C ASP A 58 -12.66 13.26 -50.25
N ALA A 59 -13.94 13.60 -50.20
CA ALA A 59 -15.05 12.84 -50.80
C ALA A 59 -14.97 12.78 -52.33
N GLY A 60 -14.12 13.58 -52.98
CA GLY A 60 -13.93 13.60 -54.42
C GLY A 60 -12.82 12.70 -54.98
N MET A 61 -11.91 12.19 -54.15
CA MET A 61 -10.74 11.42 -54.61
C MET A 61 -10.88 9.95 -54.23
N ARG A 62 -11.80 9.24 -54.90
CA ARG A 62 -11.81 7.76 -54.94
C ARG A 62 -10.65 7.28 -55.83
N GLN A 63 -9.42 7.44 -55.38
CA GLN A 63 -8.31 6.64 -55.86
C GLN A 63 -7.81 5.77 -54.70
N MET A 64 -7.94 4.47 -54.90
CA MET A 64 -7.32 3.43 -54.09
C MET A 64 -5.83 3.72 -53.97
N ALA A 65 -5.28 3.73 -52.77
CA ALA A 65 -3.85 3.68 -52.60
C ALA A 65 -3.54 2.80 -51.39
N PRO A 66 -2.86 1.65 -51.55
CA PRO A 66 -2.35 0.82 -50.44
C PRO A 66 -1.60 1.63 -49.35
N ALA A 67 -1.15 2.84 -49.67
CA ALA A 67 -0.62 3.81 -48.72
C ALA A 67 -1.58 4.14 -47.55
N ARG A 68 -2.90 4.16 -47.75
CA ARG A 68 -3.88 4.40 -46.66
C ARG A 68 -3.95 3.23 -45.68
N GLU A 69 -3.82 1.99 -46.17
CA GLU A 69 -3.73 0.81 -45.31
C GLU A 69 -2.40 0.78 -44.56
N GLY A 70 -1.31 1.18 -45.22
CA GLY A 70 -0.01 1.41 -44.58
C GLY A 70 -0.07 2.43 -43.45
N LEU A 71 -0.71 3.58 -43.67
CA LEU A 71 -0.88 4.63 -42.65
C LEU A 71 -1.75 4.16 -41.46
N ARG A 72 -2.80 3.37 -41.71
CA ARG A 72 -3.61 2.77 -40.64
C ARG A 72 -2.85 1.69 -39.87
N GLY A 73 -1.98 0.95 -40.54
CA GLY A 73 -1.06 0.01 -39.89
C GLY A 73 -0.05 0.74 -39.01
N LEU A 74 0.54 1.82 -39.54
CA LEU A 74 1.51 2.66 -38.85
C LEU A 74 0.91 3.32 -37.62
N SER A 75 -0.31 3.88 -37.70
CA SER A 75 -0.96 4.51 -36.54
C SER A 75 -1.26 3.51 -35.42
N ARG A 76 -1.63 2.26 -35.76
CA ARG A 76 -1.80 1.18 -34.79
C ARG A 76 -0.45 0.79 -34.16
N GLY A 77 0.62 0.72 -34.95
CA GLY A 77 1.96 0.44 -34.45
C GLY A 77 2.46 1.52 -33.49
N LEU A 78 2.23 2.79 -33.84
CA LEU A 78 2.64 3.94 -33.02
C LEU A 78 1.84 4.02 -31.72
N ALA A 79 0.53 3.74 -31.76
CA ALA A 79 -0.30 3.67 -30.55
C ALA A 79 0.15 2.54 -29.60
N LEU A 80 0.51 1.36 -30.14
CA LEU A 80 1.08 0.28 -29.33
C LEU A 80 2.42 0.69 -28.72
N LEU A 81 3.29 1.34 -29.49
CA LEU A 81 4.58 1.82 -28.99
C LEU A 81 4.41 2.86 -27.87
N CYS A 82 3.51 3.83 -28.03
CA CYS A 82 3.17 4.78 -26.96
C CYS A 82 2.64 4.07 -25.71
N SER A 83 1.75 3.07 -25.86
CA SER A 83 1.25 2.32 -24.70
C SER A 83 2.35 1.55 -23.97
N LEU A 84 3.34 1.05 -24.71
CA LEU A 84 4.48 0.31 -24.16
C LEU A 84 5.45 1.23 -23.42
N VAL A 85 5.68 2.44 -23.95
CA VAL A 85 6.47 3.48 -23.28
C VAL A 85 5.80 3.93 -21.98
N ILE A 86 4.48 4.15 -21.98
CA ILE A 86 3.74 4.51 -20.76
C ILE A 86 3.81 3.37 -19.74
N ALA A 87 3.61 2.11 -20.16
CA ALA A 87 3.71 0.96 -19.25
C ALA A 87 5.12 0.81 -18.66
N TRP A 88 6.16 1.06 -19.48
CA TRP A 88 7.55 1.08 -19.02
C TRP A 88 7.79 2.21 -18.02
N ASP A 89 7.32 3.41 -18.32
CA ASP A 89 7.50 4.60 -17.48
C ASP A 89 6.81 4.46 -16.13
N VAL A 90 5.57 3.94 -16.11
CA VAL A 90 4.86 3.60 -14.87
C VAL A 90 5.57 2.49 -14.10
N GLY A 91 6.10 1.47 -14.78
CA GLY A 91 6.90 0.42 -14.14
C GLY A 91 8.18 0.95 -13.49
N ALA A 92 8.87 1.86 -14.18
CA ALA A 92 10.08 2.53 -13.67
C ALA A 92 9.75 3.49 -12.51
N HIS A 93 8.69 4.29 -12.63
CA HIS A 93 8.27 5.25 -11.61
C HIS A 93 7.64 4.60 -10.38
N SER A 94 6.94 3.48 -10.51
CA SER A 94 6.43 2.76 -9.32
C SER A 94 7.56 2.22 -8.45
N ARG A 95 8.71 1.90 -9.06
CA ARG A 95 9.91 1.51 -8.33
C ARG A 95 10.61 2.69 -7.67
N SER A 96 10.51 3.89 -8.24
CA SER A 96 11.09 5.10 -7.64
C SER A 96 10.17 5.77 -6.61
N GLN A 97 8.85 5.63 -6.70
CA GLN A 97 7.91 6.24 -5.73
C GLN A 97 7.78 5.49 -4.39
N ILE A 98 8.33 4.27 -4.26
CA ILE A 98 8.47 3.61 -2.94
C ILE A 98 9.65 4.22 -2.15
N GLN A 99 10.52 5.00 -2.79
CA GLN A 99 11.42 5.88 -2.07
C GLN A 99 10.69 7.23 -1.87
N PRO A 100 10.29 7.60 -0.63
CA PRO A 100 9.90 8.97 -0.36
C PRO A 100 11.07 9.85 -0.83
N SER A 101 10.81 10.74 -1.78
CA SER A 101 11.88 11.53 -2.41
C SER A 101 12.58 12.34 -1.33
N ALA A 102 13.87 12.08 -1.14
CA ALA A 102 14.76 12.78 -0.21
C ALA A 102 14.84 14.31 -0.44
N ASP A 103 14.25 14.81 -1.54
CA ASP A 103 14.16 16.24 -1.87
C ASP A 103 13.00 16.99 -1.18
N TRP A 104 12.12 16.34 -0.41
CA TRP A 104 11.12 17.09 0.37
C TRP A 104 11.73 17.90 1.53
N ASN A 105 13.01 17.68 1.86
CA ASN A 105 13.68 18.33 2.99
C ASN A 105 14.69 19.43 2.60
N SER A 106 14.90 19.73 1.31
CA SER A 106 15.92 20.70 0.87
C SER A 106 15.38 22.10 0.53
N GLY A 107 14.07 22.36 0.72
CA GLY A 107 13.41 23.57 0.24
C GLY A 107 13.09 24.68 1.26
N SER A 108 13.26 24.48 2.57
CA SER A 108 12.76 25.46 3.56
C SER A 108 13.71 26.62 3.88
N GLU A 109 14.96 26.62 3.44
CA GLU A 109 15.91 27.71 3.77
C GLU A 109 15.73 29.00 2.92
N SER A 110 14.88 29.02 1.87
CA SER A 110 14.82 30.18 0.95
C SER A 110 13.58 31.07 1.04
N TYR A 111 12.57 30.78 1.86
CA TYR A 111 11.36 31.63 1.98
C TYR A 111 11.27 32.42 3.30
N ALA A 112 12.22 32.25 4.22
CA ALA A 112 12.18 32.93 5.52
C ALA A 112 12.57 34.43 5.48
N ASN A 113 13.02 34.98 4.35
CA ASN A 113 13.55 36.34 4.28
C ASN A 113 12.64 37.39 3.61
N ASP A 114 11.45 37.02 3.11
CA ASP A 114 10.55 37.95 2.38
C ASP A 114 9.13 38.06 2.97
N LEU A 115 8.93 37.76 4.26
CA LEU A 115 7.67 38.05 4.93
C LEU A 115 7.65 39.51 5.43
N PRO A 116 6.73 40.37 4.96
CA PRO A 116 6.61 41.75 5.42
C PRO A 116 6.21 41.81 6.90
N ASP A 117 6.95 42.60 7.69
CA ASP A 117 6.90 42.86 9.14
C ASP A 117 5.56 43.41 9.71
N SER A 118 4.40 43.05 9.18
CA SER A 118 3.14 43.62 9.66
C SER A 118 1.97 42.65 9.59
N PHE A 119 1.98 41.65 10.49
CA PHE A 119 0.74 40.99 10.89
C PHE A 119 0.39 41.38 12.33
N PRO A 120 -0.83 41.91 12.57
CA PRO A 120 -1.27 42.37 13.90
C PRO A 120 -1.44 41.21 14.88
N GLU A 121 -0.90 41.40 16.09
CA GLU A 121 -0.63 40.45 17.19
C GLU A 121 -1.84 39.71 17.83
N ASP A 122 -3.04 39.66 17.24
CA ASP A 122 -4.25 39.31 18.04
C ASP A 122 -5.18 38.25 17.43
N ARG A 123 -4.62 37.15 16.93
CA ARG A 123 -5.39 35.90 16.72
C ARG A 123 -4.59 34.68 17.17
N GLY A 124 -5.25 33.84 17.97
CA GLY A 124 -4.73 32.62 18.60
C GLY A 124 -3.78 31.84 17.70
N TYR A 125 -2.52 31.87 18.11
CA TYR A 125 -1.32 31.51 17.36
C TYR A 125 -1.06 30.00 17.40
N TYR A 126 -1.94 29.23 16.76
CA TYR A 126 -1.71 27.80 16.45
C TYR A 126 -2.08 27.46 14.99
N GLY A 127 -2.25 28.47 14.12
CA GLY A 127 -2.73 28.28 12.75
C GLY A 127 -1.64 28.02 11.70
N ASP A 128 -0.39 28.43 11.92
CA ASP A 128 0.59 28.56 10.83
C ASP A 128 1.97 27.93 11.12
N ILE A 129 2.13 27.13 12.18
CA ILE A 129 3.31 26.26 12.24
C ILE A 129 2.96 25.05 11.37
N PRO A 130 3.57 24.89 10.17
CA PRO A 130 3.37 23.68 9.39
C PRO A 130 3.69 22.49 10.32
N PRO A 131 2.81 21.48 10.41
CA PRO A 131 2.95 20.37 11.36
C PRO A 131 4.31 19.67 11.29
N GLU A 132 5.02 19.83 10.18
CA GLU A 132 6.33 19.28 9.86
C GLU A 132 7.48 19.86 10.73
N ASP A 133 7.40 21.13 11.16
CA ASP A 133 8.48 21.78 11.94
C ASP A 133 8.42 21.50 13.44
N LEU A 134 7.29 21.00 13.95
CA LEU A 134 7.12 20.73 15.37
C LEU A 134 7.78 19.41 15.81
N TYR A 135 8.07 18.50 14.87
CA TYR A 135 8.63 17.19 15.18
C TYR A 135 9.61 16.59 14.14
N PRO A 136 10.52 17.35 13.50
CA PRO A 136 11.39 16.82 12.45
C PRO A 136 12.20 15.60 12.93
N ASP A 137 12.62 15.59 14.19
CA ASP A 137 13.39 14.48 14.79
C ASP A 137 12.56 13.22 15.12
N LYS A 138 11.23 13.35 15.32
CA LYS A 138 10.36 12.18 15.56
C LYS A 138 10.02 11.48 14.24
N TRP A 139 9.88 12.25 13.17
CA TRP A 139 9.55 11.75 11.84
C TRP A 139 10.78 11.46 10.97
N SER A 140 12.00 11.78 11.42
CA SER A 140 13.26 11.43 10.75
C SER A 140 13.56 9.92 10.79
N ALA A 141 12.60 9.10 10.36
CA ALA A 141 12.80 7.70 10.04
C ALA A 141 14.04 7.53 9.16
N GLU A 142 14.32 8.50 8.27
CA GLU A 142 15.48 8.62 7.36
C GLU A 142 16.87 8.49 7.99
N SER A 143 16.98 8.56 9.32
CA SER A 143 18.25 8.40 10.03
C SER A 143 18.30 7.17 10.94
N ARG A 144 17.19 6.41 11.04
CA ARG A 144 17.05 5.29 11.98
C ARG A 144 17.25 3.97 11.26
N LEU A 145 18.33 3.31 11.63
CA LEU A 145 18.74 2.04 11.07
C LEU A 145 18.45 0.92 12.06
N MET A 146 18.20 -0.27 11.53
CA MET A 146 18.01 -1.49 12.30
C MET A 146 19.12 -2.49 12.00
N LEU A 147 19.62 -3.12 13.05
CA LEU A 147 20.49 -4.28 12.99
C LEU A 147 19.80 -5.41 13.74
N ARG A 148 19.44 -6.48 13.03
CA ARG A 148 19.07 -7.75 13.66
C ARG A 148 20.21 -8.74 13.53
N TRP A 149 20.54 -9.48 14.58
CA TRP A 149 21.58 -10.51 14.51
C TRP A 149 21.03 -11.93 14.44
N GLN A 150 21.82 -12.85 13.89
CA GLN A 150 21.45 -14.25 13.68
C GLN A 150 21.23 -14.99 15.00
N ALA A 151 20.33 -15.98 15.01
CA ALA A 151 19.93 -16.69 16.23
C ALA A 151 21.08 -17.54 16.81
N SER A 152 21.97 -17.98 15.92
CA SER A 152 23.16 -18.77 16.24
C SER A 152 24.33 -17.95 16.78
N VAL A 153 24.23 -16.62 16.78
CA VAL A 153 25.34 -15.72 17.11
C VAL A 153 25.01 -14.94 18.37
N GLU A 154 25.94 -14.96 19.33
CA GLU A 154 25.85 -14.14 20.53
C GLU A 154 26.08 -12.66 20.19
N PHE A 155 25.31 -11.77 20.82
CA PHE A 155 25.43 -10.34 20.56
C PHE A 155 26.81 -9.84 21.04
N PRO A 156 27.63 -9.19 20.17
CA PRO A 156 29.00 -8.79 20.51
C PRO A 156 29.07 -7.59 21.48
N GLY A 157 27.93 -7.09 21.95
CA GLY A 157 27.81 -5.87 22.73
C GLY A 157 27.59 -4.63 21.87
N GLU A 158 26.99 -3.62 22.48
CA GLU A 158 26.56 -2.38 21.81
C GLU A 158 27.72 -1.65 21.11
N ALA A 159 28.83 -1.44 21.82
CA ALA A 159 29.97 -0.69 21.28
C ALA A 159 30.56 -1.35 20.04
N ARG A 160 30.72 -2.69 20.06
CA ARG A 160 31.24 -3.44 18.91
C ARG A 160 30.24 -3.48 17.77
N ALA A 161 28.96 -3.65 18.05
CA ALA A 161 27.92 -3.64 17.02
C ALA A 161 27.84 -2.28 16.29
N LEU A 162 27.94 -1.16 17.02
CA LEU A 162 27.98 0.18 16.44
C LEU A 162 29.27 0.43 15.65
N GLU A 163 30.42 -0.04 16.13
CA GLU A 163 31.68 0.05 15.38
C GLU A 163 31.60 -0.70 14.05
N LEU A 164 31.05 -1.92 14.06
CA LEU A 164 30.85 -2.71 12.84
C LEU A 164 29.86 -2.03 11.87
N ALA A 165 28.75 -1.47 12.38
CA ALA A 165 27.81 -0.72 11.57
C ALA A 165 28.44 0.56 10.97
N ALA A 166 29.24 1.29 11.76
CA ALA A 166 29.97 2.46 11.29
C ALA A 166 30.97 2.09 10.18
N GLN A 167 31.69 0.99 10.35
CA GLN A 167 32.61 0.47 9.33
C GLN A 167 31.88 0.13 8.03
N ALA A 168 30.72 -0.53 8.11
CA ALA A 168 29.91 -0.86 6.94
C ALA A 168 29.41 0.38 6.19
N LEU A 169 29.05 1.44 6.92
CA LEU A 169 28.62 2.71 6.36
C LEU A 169 29.78 3.65 5.96
N SER A 170 31.04 3.25 6.20
CA SER A 170 32.22 4.11 6.05
C SER A 170 32.14 5.42 6.85
N LEU A 171 31.54 5.36 8.05
CA LEU A 171 31.34 6.47 8.98
C LEU A 171 32.21 6.31 10.23
N SER A 172 32.37 7.38 11.00
CA SER A 172 32.92 7.27 12.36
C SER A 172 31.84 6.78 13.32
N THR A 173 32.23 5.99 14.32
CA THR A 173 31.29 5.46 15.34
C THR A 173 30.56 6.56 16.11
N GLU A 174 31.18 7.73 16.26
CA GLU A 174 30.58 8.92 16.90
C GLU A 174 29.34 9.46 16.16
N LYS A 175 29.19 9.11 14.87
CA LYS A 175 28.02 9.46 14.05
C LYS A 175 26.84 8.52 14.25
N LEU A 176 27.02 7.44 15.02
CA LEU A 176 25.95 6.49 15.30
C LEU A 176 25.65 6.51 16.79
N ALA A 177 24.39 6.72 17.13
CA ALA A 177 23.90 6.66 18.51
C ALA A 177 22.87 5.54 18.63
N ARG A 178 23.03 4.64 19.60
CA ARG A 178 21.98 3.66 19.90
C ARG A 178 20.72 4.40 20.38
N GLU A 179 19.57 4.04 19.81
CA GLU A 179 18.27 4.46 20.31
C GLU A 179 17.60 3.35 21.13
N LEU A 180 17.63 2.10 20.64
CA LEU A 180 16.93 0.97 21.26
C LEU A 180 17.77 -0.31 21.16
N LEU A 181 17.73 -1.14 22.20
CA LEU A 181 18.30 -2.49 22.20
C LEU A 181 17.26 -3.46 22.78
N MET A 182 16.88 -4.46 21.98
CA MET A 182 15.93 -5.52 22.32
C MET A 182 16.64 -6.86 22.19
N PRO A 183 17.32 -7.35 23.24
CA PRO A 183 18.10 -8.58 23.17
C PRO A 183 17.25 -9.81 22.85
N ASP A 184 16.02 -9.86 23.37
CA ASP A 184 15.09 -10.97 23.17
C ASP A 184 14.68 -11.12 21.70
N GLN A 185 14.47 -9.99 21.01
CA GLN A 185 14.15 -9.95 19.58
C GLN A 185 15.36 -9.93 18.66
N ARG A 186 16.56 -9.91 19.26
CA ARG A 186 17.84 -9.78 18.58
C ARG A 186 17.97 -8.51 17.73
N ILE A 187 17.38 -7.40 18.19
CA ILE A 187 17.35 -6.13 17.45
C ILE A 187 18.10 -5.03 18.19
N MET A 188 18.90 -4.27 17.45
CA MET A 188 19.44 -2.98 17.86
C MET A 188 18.97 -1.92 16.85
N MET A 189 18.41 -0.82 17.35
CA MET A 189 18.13 0.37 16.55
C MET A 189 19.13 1.46 16.89
N PHE A 190 19.61 2.16 15.87
CA PHE A 190 20.57 3.23 16.03
C PHE A 190 20.28 4.35 15.04
N LYS A 191 20.53 5.58 15.48
CA LYS A 191 20.34 6.80 14.71
C LYS A 191 21.68 7.30 14.19
N PHE A 192 21.70 7.66 12.92
CA PHE A 192 22.78 8.42 12.30
C PHE A 192 22.65 9.91 12.63
N THR A 193 23.74 10.54 13.09
CA THR A 193 23.78 11.96 13.49
C THR A 193 24.78 12.74 12.64
N GLY A 194 24.27 13.71 11.88
CA GLY A 194 25.08 14.69 11.15
C GLY A 194 25.16 14.44 9.64
N PRO A 195 26.02 15.20 8.93
CA PRO A 195 26.09 15.12 7.47
C PRO A 195 26.85 13.87 7.01
N LEU A 196 26.45 13.33 5.87
CA LEU A 196 27.23 12.33 5.14
C LEU A 196 28.55 12.94 4.65
N GLN A 197 29.59 12.11 4.51
CA GLN A 197 30.87 12.56 3.98
C GLN A 197 30.75 12.98 2.51
N HIS A 198 31.59 13.93 2.09
CA HIS A 198 31.66 14.38 0.70
C HIS A 198 31.81 13.18 -0.27
N GLY A 199 30.95 13.14 -1.29
CA GLY A 199 30.88 12.05 -2.27
C GLY A 199 29.74 11.04 -2.04
N LEU A 200 29.07 11.07 -0.89
CA LEU A 200 27.85 10.31 -0.61
C LEU A 200 26.59 11.19 -0.57
N GLU A 201 26.71 12.45 -0.94
CA GLU A 201 25.64 13.46 -0.84
C GLU A 201 24.38 13.12 -1.64
N HIS A 202 24.48 12.24 -2.64
CA HIS A 202 23.36 11.82 -3.49
C HIS A 202 22.65 10.55 -3.00
N LYS A 203 23.13 9.89 -1.94
CA LYS A 203 22.53 8.67 -1.39
C LYS A 203 22.06 8.93 0.04
N SER A 204 20.90 8.40 0.42
CA SER A 204 20.49 8.40 1.82
C SER A 204 21.32 7.38 2.61
N VAL A 205 21.44 7.57 3.93
CA VAL A 205 22.11 6.57 4.79
C VAL A 205 21.38 5.23 4.77
N HIS A 206 20.07 5.25 4.51
CA HIS A 206 19.24 4.06 4.32
C HIS A 206 19.63 3.27 3.08
N ASP A 207 19.84 3.95 1.95
CA ASP A 207 20.24 3.28 0.70
C ASP A 207 21.59 2.57 0.86
N ILE A 208 22.53 3.24 1.54
CA ILE A 208 23.86 2.68 1.81
C ILE A 208 23.75 1.46 2.73
N TRP A 209 22.94 1.56 3.79
CA TRP A 209 22.71 0.46 4.73
C TRP A 209 22.02 -0.74 4.07
N GLU A 210 20.98 -0.49 3.28
CA GLU A 210 20.25 -1.52 2.54
C GLU A 210 21.14 -2.19 1.48
N GLU A 211 21.94 -1.41 0.74
CA GLU A 211 22.91 -1.92 -0.23
C GLU A 211 23.94 -2.84 0.45
N PHE A 212 24.42 -2.47 1.64
CA PHE A 212 25.31 -3.32 2.43
C PHE A 212 24.62 -4.63 2.86
N LEU A 213 23.39 -4.57 3.35
CA LEU A 213 22.66 -5.75 3.84
C LEU A 213 22.27 -6.73 2.73
N LYS A 214 22.19 -6.29 1.47
CA LYS A 214 22.01 -7.19 0.30
C LYS A 214 23.23 -8.09 0.05
N SER A 215 24.42 -7.71 0.50
CA SER A 215 25.66 -8.47 0.31
C SER A 215 26.61 -8.18 1.46
N PRO A 216 26.26 -8.61 2.69
CA PRO A 216 26.97 -8.18 3.87
C PRO A 216 28.33 -8.89 3.91
N THR A 217 29.37 -8.14 4.20
CA THR A 217 30.76 -8.63 4.18
C THR A 217 31.43 -8.44 5.55
N GLY A 218 32.55 -9.14 5.75
CA GLY A 218 33.34 -9.04 6.98
C GLY A 218 32.64 -9.62 8.21
N GLU A 219 33.04 -9.15 9.39
CA GLU A 219 32.52 -9.61 10.69
C GLU A 219 31.04 -9.28 10.87
N LEU A 220 30.60 -8.11 10.40
CA LEU A 220 29.18 -7.74 10.44
C LEU A 220 28.32 -8.69 9.59
N GLY A 221 28.85 -9.19 8.46
CA GLY A 221 28.14 -10.16 7.63
C GLY A 221 27.92 -11.52 8.28
N SER A 222 28.81 -11.95 9.17
CA SER A 222 28.57 -13.15 10.00
C SER A 222 27.59 -12.91 11.14
N LEU A 223 27.41 -11.66 11.57
CA LEU A 223 26.54 -11.29 12.68
C LEU A 223 25.08 -11.06 12.22
N VAL A 224 24.89 -10.40 11.09
CA VAL A 224 23.59 -9.82 10.70
C VAL A 224 22.64 -10.84 10.08
N ASP A 225 21.35 -10.68 10.40
CA ASP A 225 20.24 -11.33 9.69
C ASP A 225 19.85 -10.47 8.48
N ALA A 226 20.50 -10.74 7.33
CA ALA A 226 20.36 -9.95 6.10
C ALA A 226 18.96 -9.91 5.49
N GLU A 227 18.08 -10.85 5.88
CA GLU A 227 16.69 -10.91 5.41
C GLU A 227 15.74 -10.09 6.30
N PHE A 228 16.22 -9.55 7.42
CA PHE A 228 15.45 -8.65 8.26
C PHE A 228 15.42 -7.23 7.68
N ALA A 229 14.37 -6.46 7.99
CA ALA A 229 14.21 -5.11 7.48
C ALA A 229 15.37 -4.18 7.92
N PRO A 230 15.96 -3.41 7.00
CA PRO A 230 17.13 -2.56 7.29
C PRO A 230 16.81 -1.33 8.15
N TYR A 231 15.55 -0.87 8.16
CA TYR A 231 15.10 0.32 8.89
C TYR A 231 13.63 0.17 9.31
N LEU A 232 13.19 1.02 10.25
CA LEU A 232 11.78 1.15 10.59
C LEU A 232 11.08 2.10 9.62
N ASP A 233 9.93 1.68 9.11
CA ASP A 233 9.03 2.54 8.37
C ASP A 233 8.05 3.17 9.38
N ALA A 234 8.16 4.47 9.60
CA ALA A 234 7.33 5.20 10.55
C ALA A 234 5.84 5.14 10.17
N GLY A 235 5.51 5.24 8.88
CA GLY A 235 4.14 5.13 8.40
C GLY A 235 3.55 3.75 8.72
N LEU A 236 4.37 2.71 8.53
CA LEU A 236 4.02 1.35 8.92
C LEU A 236 3.80 1.24 10.42
N CYS A 237 4.75 1.67 11.24
CA CYS A 237 4.66 1.57 12.69
C CYS A 237 3.46 2.34 13.27
N LEU A 238 3.07 3.46 12.66
CA LEU A 238 1.89 4.23 13.05
C LEU A 238 0.58 3.55 12.64
N SER A 239 0.56 2.84 11.50
CA SER A 239 -0.61 2.07 11.04
C SER A 239 -0.88 0.81 11.89
N LEU A 240 0.12 0.32 12.62
CA LEU A 240 -0.01 -0.88 13.46
C LEU A 240 -0.85 -0.58 14.71
N PRO A 241 -1.75 -1.49 15.14
CA PRO A 241 -2.63 -1.21 16.27
C PRO A 241 -1.86 -1.04 17.59
N ALA A 242 -2.45 -0.28 18.52
CA ALA A 242 -1.88 0.00 19.84
C ALA A 242 -1.66 -1.24 20.72
N LYS A 243 -2.21 -2.41 20.40
CA LYS A 243 -2.11 -3.63 21.24
C LYS A 243 -1.55 -4.81 20.46
N MET A 244 -0.48 -4.56 19.72
CA MET A 244 0.14 -5.51 18.78
C MET A 244 0.69 -6.81 19.39
N PRO A 245 1.47 -6.80 20.49
CA PRO A 245 2.14 -8.02 20.96
C PRO A 245 1.14 -9.12 21.34
N GLU A 246 0.05 -8.76 22.01
CA GLU A 246 -0.99 -9.71 22.41
C GLU A 246 -1.76 -10.25 21.20
N ALA A 247 -2.04 -9.41 20.20
CA ALA A 247 -2.73 -9.81 18.98
C ALA A 247 -1.87 -10.76 18.14
N LEU A 248 -0.57 -10.47 17.98
CA LEU A 248 0.36 -11.30 17.22
C LEU A 248 0.69 -12.61 17.93
N VAL A 249 0.83 -12.62 19.25
CA VAL A 249 1.01 -13.86 20.01
C VAL A 249 -0.24 -14.75 19.88
N LYS A 250 -1.44 -14.16 19.92
CA LYS A 250 -2.69 -14.90 19.67
C LYS A 250 -2.77 -15.42 18.23
N MET A 251 -2.29 -14.66 17.24
CA MET A 251 -2.20 -15.11 15.84
C MET A 251 -1.24 -16.29 15.67
N ALA A 252 -0.01 -16.16 16.18
CA ALA A 252 1.00 -17.22 16.08
C ALA A 252 0.58 -18.50 16.81
N ALA A 253 -0.21 -18.37 17.89
CA ALA A 253 -0.79 -19.52 18.59
C ALA A 253 -2.01 -20.14 17.87
N SER A 254 -2.63 -19.43 16.93
CA SER A 254 -3.87 -19.85 16.26
C SER A 254 -3.66 -20.57 14.92
N ASP A 255 -2.41 -20.78 14.49
CA ASP A 255 -2.04 -21.29 13.16
C ASP A 255 -2.40 -22.78 12.91
N GLY A 256 -3.24 -23.37 13.77
CA GLY A 256 -3.62 -24.79 13.74
C GLY A 256 -5.11 -25.09 13.59
N GLY A 257 -5.99 -24.10 13.39
CA GLY A 257 -7.45 -24.32 13.39
C GLY A 257 -8.18 -23.68 12.22
N GLU A 258 -8.59 -24.50 11.24
CA GLU A 258 -9.44 -24.16 10.07
C GLU A 258 -10.86 -23.62 10.40
N GLN A 259 -11.15 -23.22 11.64
CA GLN A 259 -12.50 -22.77 12.00
C GLN A 259 -12.68 -21.26 11.82
N GLY A 260 -12.98 -20.88 10.59
CA GLY A 260 -14.09 -19.97 10.18
C GLY A 260 -14.45 -18.72 10.98
N GLU A 261 -13.59 -18.21 11.86
CA GLU A 261 -13.83 -16.95 12.56
C GLU A 261 -13.46 -15.80 11.63
N ALA A 262 -14.40 -14.88 11.41
CA ALA A 262 -14.23 -13.74 10.52
C ALA A 262 -12.93 -13.00 10.87
N GLU A 263 -11.90 -13.16 10.02
CA GLU A 263 -10.62 -12.49 10.21
C GLU A 263 -10.86 -11.00 10.39
N HIS A 264 -10.43 -10.47 11.53
CA HIS A 264 -10.55 -9.07 11.84
C HIS A 264 -9.91 -8.25 10.70
N PRO A 265 -10.57 -7.25 10.10
CA PRO A 265 -10.06 -6.56 8.92
C PRO A 265 -8.68 -5.90 9.14
N GLN A 266 -8.38 -5.49 10.38
CA GLN A 266 -7.05 -4.99 10.76
C GLN A 266 -5.96 -6.07 10.67
N LEU A 267 -6.32 -7.34 10.88
CA LEU A 267 -5.40 -8.48 10.79
C LEU A 267 -4.89 -8.67 9.36
N ASN A 268 -5.79 -8.57 8.39
CA ASN A 268 -5.45 -8.68 6.97
C ASN A 268 -4.64 -7.48 6.50
N HIS A 269 -4.87 -6.30 7.08
CA HIS A 269 -4.02 -5.14 6.84
C HIS A 269 -2.60 -5.36 7.37
N ILE A 270 -2.44 -5.87 8.60
CA ILE A 270 -1.13 -6.19 9.19
C ILE A 270 -0.42 -7.30 8.43
N LYS A 271 -1.12 -8.39 8.08
CA LYS A 271 -0.57 -9.49 7.27
C LYS A 271 -0.14 -8.99 5.90
N PHE A 272 -0.92 -8.12 5.27
CA PHE A 272 -0.57 -7.50 3.98
C PHE A 272 0.66 -6.61 4.11
N ILE A 273 0.69 -5.74 5.13
CA ILE A 273 1.79 -4.86 5.47
C ILE A 273 3.09 -5.65 5.72
N LEU A 274 3.00 -6.72 6.52
CA LEU A 274 4.12 -7.57 6.90
C LEU A 274 4.36 -8.73 5.94
N SER A 275 3.62 -8.80 4.82
CA SER A 275 3.77 -9.87 3.82
C SER A 275 5.14 -9.84 3.14
N SER A 276 5.80 -8.67 3.15
CA SER A 276 7.18 -8.47 2.71
C SER A 276 8.19 -9.22 3.58
N VAL A 277 7.85 -9.50 4.84
CA VAL A 277 8.67 -10.25 5.80
C VAL A 277 8.21 -11.71 5.77
N LYS A 278 9.08 -12.64 5.36
CA LYS A 278 8.68 -14.03 5.07
C LYS A 278 8.44 -14.92 6.29
N ASP A 279 9.04 -14.58 7.42
CA ASP A 279 9.11 -15.43 8.62
C ASP A 279 8.43 -14.74 9.80
N ASP A 280 7.57 -15.48 10.49
CA ASP A 280 6.73 -14.97 11.58
C ASP A 280 7.55 -14.47 12.77
N GLU A 281 8.73 -15.05 13.02
CA GLU A 281 9.64 -14.54 14.04
C GLU A 281 10.15 -13.14 13.67
N ARG A 282 10.50 -12.93 12.39
CA ARG A 282 10.93 -11.61 11.90
C ARG A 282 9.80 -10.60 11.95
N ARG A 283 8.57 -11.02 11.63
CA ARG A 283 7.38 -10.18 11.71
C ARG A 283 7.12 -9.72 13.14
N LEU A 284 7.18 -10.64 14.10
CA LEU A 284 7.05 -10.35 15.53
C LEU A 284 8.15 -9.40 16.02
N ALA A 285 9.39 -9.65 15.63
CA ALA A 285 10.51 -8.80 16.01
C ALA A 285 10.37 -7.37 15.45
N TYR A 286 9.93 -7.23 14.19
CA TYR A 286 9.66 -5.93 13.57
C TYR A 286 8.49 -5.20 14.23
N ALA A 287 7.39 -5.93 14.48
CA ALA A 287 6.22 -5.46 15.20
C ALA A 287 6.57 -4.90 16.59
N GLU A 288 7.40 -5.62 17.34
CA GLU A 288 7.85 -5.21 18.67
C GLU A 288 8.78 -3.99 18.62
N ALA A 289 9.63 -3.90 17.58
CA ALA A 289 10.44 -2.71 17.33
C ALA A 289 9.58 -1.48 17.05
N CYS A 290 8.56 -1.61 16.17
CA CYS A 290 7.60 -0.54 15.91
C CYS A 290 6.86 -0.09 17.18
N TRP A 291 6.42 -1.05 18.00
CA TRP A 291 5.74 -0.76 19.25
C TRP A 291 6.64 0.01 20.23
N SER A 292 7.88 -0.47 20.41
CA SER A 292 8.86 0.15 21.30
C SER A 292 9.26 1.55 20.84
N TRP A 293 9.46 1.73 19.53
CA TRP A 293 9.69 3.04 18.92
C TRP A 293 8.51 3.99 19.17
N ARG A 294 7.28 3.55 18.88
CA ARG A 294 6.08 4.37 19.09
C ARG A 294 5.95 4.80 20.54
N LYS A 295 6.08 3.87 21.49
CA LYS A 295 6.01 4.17 22.92
C LYS A 295 7.05 5.19 23.37
N THR A 296 8.24 5.16 22.77
CA THR A 296 9.35 6.07 23.13
C THR A 296 9.11 7.48 22.59
N HIS A 297 8.54 7.62 21.39
CA HIS A 297 8.38 8.92 20.72
C HIS A 297 6.97 9.54 20.83
N PHE A 298 5.96 8.71 21.07
CA PHE A 298 4.55 9.04 21.18
C PHE A 298 3.98 8.38 22.45
N PRO A 299 4.36 8.87 23.64
CA PRO A 299 3.80 8.37 24.89
C PRO A 299 2.27 8.55 24.92
N ASP A 300 1.56 7.64 25.59
CA ASP A 300 0.09 7.50 25.57
C ASP A 300 -0.71 8.77 25.98
N ASP A 301 -0.03 9.78 26.54
CA ASP A 301 -0.63 11.08 26.86
C ASP A 301 -0.76 12.01 25.63
N ASP A 302 -0.25 11.58 24.48
CA ASP A 302 -0.47 12.29 23.22
C ASP A 302 -1.90 12.01 22.74
N PRO A 303 -2.83 12.99 22.75
CA PRO A 303 -4.21 12.78 22.33
C PRO A 303 -4.32 12.30 20.87
N PHE A 304 -3.26 12.49 20.08
CA PHE A 304 -3.15 11.97 18.71
C PHE A 304 -2.76 10.48 18.65
N ALA A 305 -2.15 9.92 19.70
CA ALA A 305 -1.75 8.50 19.76
C ALA A 305 -2.87 7.59 20.28
N SER A 306 -3.68 8.08 21.22
CA SER A 306 -4.89 7.37 21.71
C SER A 306 -6.11 7.60 20.85
N GLY A 307 -6.11 8.68 20.04
CA GLY A 307 -7.03 8.88 18.95
C GLY A 307 -6.71 7.88 17.85
N GLY A 308 -7.04 6.60 18.09
CA GLY A 308 -7.41 5.74 16.98
C GLY A 308 -8.31 6.59 16.10
N TYR A 309 -7.90 6.78 14.86
CA TYR A 309 -8.69 7.54 13.91
C TYR A 309 -9.97 6.71 13.71
N ASP A 310 -10.92 6.86 14.64
CA ASP A 310 -12.35 6.70 14.44
C ASP A 310 -12.79 7.87 13.54
N GLY A 311 -12.01 8.17 12.49
CA GLY A 311 -12.57 8.78 11.30
C GLY A 311 -13.77 7.90 10.98
N PRO A 312 -14.95 8.52 10.83
CA PRO A 312 -16.23 7.85 10.99
C PRO A 312 -16.12 6.50 10.31
N VAL A 313 -16.15 5.43 11.12
CA VAL A 313 -16.55 4.14 10.59
C VAL A 313 -17.84 4.49 9.89
N TYR A 314 -17.82 4.52 8.56
CA TYR A 314 -19.04 4.62 7.78
C TYR A 314 -19.77 3.34 8.15
N ASP A 315 -20.52 3.40 9.25
CA ASP A 315 -21.55 2.45 9.55
C ASP A 315 -22.45 2.52 8.32
N GLY A 316 -22.50 1.43 7.57
CA GLY A 316 -23.35 1.33 6.38
C GLY A 316 -24.80 1.70 6.71
N GLY A 317 -25.18 1.66 8.00
CA GLY A 317 -26.46 2.15 8.51
C GLY A 317 -26.76 3.62 8.21
N ASP A 318 -25.78 4.54 8.18
CA ASP A 318 -26.04 5.98 7.92
C ASP A 318 -26.26 6.27 6.43
N VAL A 319 -25.69 5.44 5.54
CA VAL A 319 -25.95 5.50 4.10
C VAL A 319 -27.32 4.89 3.79
N GLU A 320 -27.66 3.78 4.45
CA GLU A 320 -28.95 3.10 4.28
C GLU A 320 -30.11 3.91 4.89
N ALA A 321 -29.89 4.59 6.03
CA ALA A 321 -30.85 5.53 6.61
C ALA A 321 -31.01 6.81 5.75
N ARG A 322 -29.94 7.27 5.09
CA ARG A 322 -30.04 8.37 4.11
C ARG A 322 -30.77 7.96 2.84
N LEU A 323 -30.52 6.76 2.33
CA LEU A 323 -31.22 6.23 1.16
C LEU A 323 -32.70 5.97 1.44
N GLN A 324 -33.05 5.41 2.61
CA GLN A 324 -34.44 5.26 3.04
C GLN A 324 -35.11 6.62 3.31
N GLY A 325 -34.36 7.60 3.83
CA GLY A 325 -34.86 8.97 4.01
C GLY A 325 -35.09 9.71 2.69
N GLU A 326 -34.30 9.43 1.65
CA GLU A 326 -34.48 9.97 0.30
C GLU A 326 -35.60 9.25 -0.47
N GLU A 327 -35.77 7.93 -0.32
CA GLU A 327 -36.95 7.21 -0.84
C GLU A 327 -38.25 7.67 -0.17
N ALA A 328 -38.25 7.89 1.15
CA ALA A 328 -39.40 8.43 1.85
C ALA A 328 -39.75 9.87 1.40
N ARG A 329 -38.73 10.69 1.07
CA ARG A 329 -38.94 12.02 0.49
C ARG A 329 -39.45 11.96 -0.96
N GLN A 330 -38.97 11.03 -1.78
CA GLN A 330 -39.50 10.82 -3.14
C GLN A 330 -40.93 10.27 -3.15
N GLN A 331 -41.31 9.46 -2.16
CA GLN A 331 -42.70 9.02 -1.98
C GLN A 331 -43.63 10.15 -1.52
N LEU A 332 -43.13 11.09 -0.71
CA LEU A 332 -43.91 12.26 -0.29
C LEU A 332 -44.12 13.27 -1.43
N ASP A 333 -43.18 13.39 -2.37
CA ASP A 333 -43.30 14.31 -3.51
C ASP A 333 -44.09 13.72 -4.71
N SER A 334 -44.31 12.40 -4.73
CA SER A 334 -45.10 11.73 -5.78
C SER A 334 -46.57 11.50 -5.42
N GLY A 335 -46.98 11.85 -4.18
CA GLY A 335 -48.32 11.62 -3.64
C GLY A 335 -49.36 12.70 -3.96
N ALA A 336 -49.60 13.00 -5.24
CA ALA A 336 -50.78 13.77 -5.66
C ALA A 336 -51.33 13.29 -7.01
N ALA A 337 -51.88 12.07 -7.04
CA ALA A 337 -53.03 11.75 -7.88
C ALA A 337 -53.59 10.35 -7.57
N ASP A 338 -54.91 10.35 -7.34
CA ASP A 338 -55.88 9.30 -7.59
C ASP A 338 -55.88 7.98 -6.78
N SER A 339 -56.89 7.97 -5.91
CA SER A 339 -57.61 6.83 -5.38
C SER A 339 -58.02 5.81 -6.45
N GLN A 340 -57.74 4.53 -6.20
CA GLN A 340 -58.65 3.42 -6.51
C GLN A 340 -58.28 2.17 -5.69
N GLU A 341 -59.11 1.86 -4.71
CA GLU A 341 -59.36 0.50 -4.19
C GLU A 341 -60.17 -0.32 -5.22
N PRO A 342 -60.44 -1.63 -5.02
CA PRO A 342 -59.71 -2.68 -4.29
C PRO A 342 -59.65 -4.00 -5.13
N LEU A 343 -59.01 -5.07 -4.61
CA LEU A 343 -59.55 -6.46 -4.57
C LEU A 343 -58.50 -7.50 -4.11
N THR A 344 -58.75 -8.04 -2.92
CA THR A 344 -58.76 -9.47 -2.51
C THR A 344 -57.83 -10.53 -3.15
N GLY A 345 -57.16 -11.29 -2.27
CA GLY A 345 -56.68 -12.68 -2.48
C GLY A 345 -55.43 -12.95 -1.63
N ALA A 346 -55.50 -13.45 -0.39
CA ALA A 346 -55.81 -14.82 0.07
C ALA A 346 -54.75 -15.88 -0.34
N ALA A 347 -54.18 -16.53 0.69
CA ALA A 347 -53.37 -17.76 0.70
C ALA A 347 -51.96 -17.63 0.06
N ASP A 348 -50.89 -18.27 0.53
CA ASP A 348 -50.79 -19.50 1.31
C ASP A 348 -49.47 -19.54 2.09
N SER A 349 -49.51 -20.19 3.25
CA SER A 349 -48.36 -20.59 4.05
C SER A 349 -47.84 -21.93 3.55
N GLN A 350 -46.54 -22.07 3.32
CA GLN A 350 -45.81 -23.35 3.29
C GLN A 350 -44.46 -23.07 3.95
N GLU A 351 -44.28 -23.38 5.22
CA GLU A 351 -44.12 -24.71 5.83
C GLU A 351 -42.87 -25.43 5.34
N ALA A 352 -42.01 -25.67 6.32
CA ALA A 352 -40.68 -26.24 6.20
C ALA A 352 -40.74 -27.73 5.85
N GLU A 353 -39.69 -28.22 5.19
CA GLU A 353 -39.28 -29.61 5.36
C GLU A 353 -37.74 -29.73 5.31
N PRO A 354 -37.11 -30.28 6.36
CA PRO A 354 -35.72 -30.68 6.37
C PRO A 354 -35.58 -32.20 6.17
N ALA A 355 -34.53 -32.64 5.46
CA ALA A 355 -33.84 -33.95 5.61
C ALA A 355 -32.98 -34.26 4.34
N PRO A 356 -32.07 -35.25 4.34
CA PRO A 356 -31.58 -36.08 5.44
C PRO A 356 -30.04 -36.12 5.58
N ALA A 357 -29.61 -36.52 6.76
CA ALA A 357 -28.29 -37.05 7.04
C ALA A 357 -28.02 -38.40 6.36
N GLY A 358 -26.75 -38.67 6.05
CA GLY A 358 -26.22 -40.01 5.79
C GLY A 358 -24.84 -39.96 5.13
N PRO A 359 -24.04 -41.04 5.20
CA PRO A 359 -23.63 -41.76 6.40
C PRO A 359 -22.10 -41.75 6.59
N ALA A 360 -21.70 -42.07 7.82
CA ALA A 360 -20.34 -42.42 8.20
C ALA A 360 -19.85 -43.73 7.55
N ASN A 361 -18.54 -43.82 7.30
CA ASN A 361 -17.63 -44.97 7.49
C ASN A 361 -16.36 -44.83 6.60
N PRO A 362 -15.29 -45.62 6.82
CA PRO A 362 -14.54 -45.82 8.06
C PRO A 362 -13.01 -45.76 7.82
N ALA A 363 -12.27 -45.89 8.92
CA ALA A 363 -10.93 -46.48 9.08
C ALA A 363 -10.15 -46.97 7.84
N GLY A 364 -8.89 -46.54 7.75
CA GLY A 364 -7.75 -47.27 7.15
C GLY A 364 -6.46 -46.76 7.82
N GLU A 365 -5.86 -47.55 8.72
CA GLU A 365 -4.59 -48.25 8.48
C GLU A 365 -3.45 -47.28 8.14
N GLY A 366 -2.48 -47.00 9.03
CA GLY A 366 -1.54 -47.96 9.61
C GLY A 366 -0.11 -47.59 9.16
N PRO A 367 0.94 -47.88 9.94
CA PRO A 367 2.19 -47.11 9.93
C PRO A 367 3.34 -47.76 9.15
N ALA A 368 4.32 -46.96 8.72
CA ALA A 368 5.70 -47.36 8.43
C ALA A 368 6.58 -46.11 8.68
N SER A 369 7.40 -46.01 9.72
CA SER A 369 8.59 -46.80 10.05
C SER A 369 9.54 -46.98 8.87
N SER A 370 10.62 -46.19 8.85
CA SER A 370 12.03 -46.62 8.82
C SER A 370 12.90 -45.41 8.42
N THR A 371 13.87 -44.99 9.24
CA THR A 371 15.31 -45.33 9.14
C THR A 371 15.89 -44.77 7.82
N GLU A 372 16.88 -43.89 7.81
CA GLU A 372 18.29 -44.23 8.01
C GLU A 372 19.16 -42.97 7.87
N ALA A 373 20.11 -42.79 8.79
CA ALA A 373 21.22 -41.85 8.65
C ALA A 373 22.43 -42.59 8.07
N PRO A 374 23.35 -41.89 7.40
CA PRO A 374 24.74 -42.31 7.42
C PRO A 374 25.62 -41.23 8.05
N GLN A 375 26.37 -41.70 9.04
CA GLN A 375 27.66 -41.14 9.44
C GLN A 375 28.66 -41.33 8.30
N GLY A 376 29.48 -40.31 8.06
CA GLY A 376 30.67 -40.33 7.22
C GLY A 376 31.57 -39.19 7.63
#